data_AF-A0A954Z490-F1
#
_entry.id   AF-A0A954Z490-F1
#
_cell.length_a   1.000
_cell.length_b   1.000
_cell.length_c   1.000
_cell.angle_alpha   90.00
_cell.angle_beta   90.00
_cell.angle_gamma   90.00
#
_symmetry.space_group_name_H-M   'P 1'
#
loop_
_entity.id
_entity.type
_entity.pdbx_description
1 polymer ?
#
loop_
_entity_poly.entity_id
_entity_poly.type
_entity_poly.pdbx_seq_one_letter_code
_entity_poly.pdbx_strand_id
1 'polypeptide(L)'
;MEQPPNTDNEKDVGEINSATVLLGRLVWMMVGPVMLVYVTYSIISSGEGWLTPWDFAYAAIALLMLGGRWIEQRSGAAMTVMGNRSTPEHFARYVRILLPAAIGAWIIANVVGNHLLT
;
A
#
# COMPACT_ATOMS: atom_id res chain seq x y z
N MET A 1 -13.53 45.79 32.22
CA MET A 1 -12.79 45.88 30.95
C MET A 1 -12.59 44.46 30.46
N GLU A 2 -13.55 43.93 29.71
CA GLU A 2 -13.46 42.59 29.12
C GLU A 2 -12.52 42.66 27.92
N GLN A 3 -11.49 41.82 27.89
CA GLN A 3 -10.64 41.66 26.72
C GLN A 3 -11.46 41.00 25.59
N PRO A 4 -11.37 41.50 24.35
CA PRO A 4 -12.03 40.85 23.23
C PRO A 4 -11.45 39.44 23.02
N PRO A 5 -12.27 38.47 22.58
CA PRO A 5 -11.81 37.11 22.31
C PRO A 5 -10.69 37.13 21.25
N ASN A 6 -9.57 36.49 21.58
CA ASN A 6 -8.41 36.35 20.70
C ASN A 6 -8.77 35.44 19.51
N THR A 7 -9.03 36.04 18.34
CA THR A 7 -9.40 35.39 17.08
C THR A 7 -8.22 34.86 16.28
N ASP A 8 -7.01 34.93 16.83
CA ASP A 8 -5.78 34.68 16.07
C ASP A 8 -5.45 33.17 15.96
N ASN A 9 -6.27 32.32 16.58
CA ASN A 9 -6.08 30.86 16.58
C ASN A 9 -6.84 30.13 15.44
N GLU A 10 -7.52 30.84 14.54
CA GLU A 10 -8.49 30.20 13.63
C GLU A 10 -7.95 29.81 12.24
N LYS A 11 -6.77 30.26 11.79
CA LYS A 11 -6.40 30.14 10.36
C LYS A 11 -4.99 29.70 10.03
N ASP A 12 -4.45 28.74 10.78
CA ASP A 12 -3.35 27.91 10.28
C ASP A 12 -3.69 26.40 10.37
N VAL A 13 -4.97 26.09 10.14
CA VAL A 13 -5.36 24.76 9.64
C VAL A 13 -4.93 24.76 8.18
N GLY A 14 -3.62 24.58 7.96
CA GLY A 14 -3.00 24.59 6.65
C GLY A 14 -3.87 23.79 5.70
N GLU A 15 -4.22 24.37 4.55
CA GLU A 15 -4.92 23.69 3.48
C GLU A 15 -4.20 22.37 3.21
N ILE A 16 -4.69 21.27 3.80
CA ILE A 16 -4.27 19.94 3.44
C ILE A 16 -4.78 19.80 2.02
N ASN A 17 -3.89 20.12 1.08
CA ASN A 17 -4.21 20.28 -0.32
C ASN A 17 -4.74 18.91 -0.78
N SER A 18 -6.07 18.81 -0.92
CA SER A 18 -6.77 17.54 -1.11
C SER A 18 -6.22 16.80 -2.34
N ALA A 19 -5.74 17.57 -3.33
CA ALA A 19 -5.02 17.11 -4.50
C ALA A 19 -3.70 16.38 -4.16
N THR A 20 -2.89 16.89 -3.23
CA THR A 20 -1.62 16.27 -2.82
C THR A 20 -1.86 14.92 -2.14
N VAL A 21 -2.89 14.81 -1.30
CA VAL A 21 -3.27 13.54 -0.66
C VAL A 21 -3.79 12.54 -1.70
N LEU A 22 -4.63 13.01 -2.64
CA LEU A 22 -5.17 12.18 -3.71
C LEU A 22 -4.06 11.67 -4.65
N LEU A 23 -3.15 12.55 -5.07
CA LEU A 23 -1.99 12.21 -5.91
C LEU A 23 -1.05 11.26 -5.17
N GLY A 24 -0.78 11.50 -3.89
CA GLY A 24 0.00 10.59 -3.05
C GLY A 24 -0.60 9.19 -3.00
N ARG A 25 -1.93 9.09 -2.85
CA ARG A 25 -2.66 7.81 -2.91
C ARG A 25 -2.56 7.14 -4.27
N LEU A 26 -2.74 7.90 -5.36
CA LEU A 26 -2.66 7.37 -6.73
C LEU A 26 -1.25 6.86 -7.04
N VAL A 27 -0.23 7.65 -6.71
CA VAL A 27 1.17 7.25 -6.85
C VAL A 27 1.42 5.99 -6.02
N TRP A 28 0.98 5.95 -4.77
CA TRP A 28 1.17 4.78 -3.91
C TRP A 28 0.45 3.52 -4.44
N MET A 29 -0.78 3.69 -4.95
CA MET A 29 -1.57 2.61 -5.57
C MET A 29 -0.94 2.08 -6.86
N MET A 30 -0.10 2.85 -7.53
CA MET A 30 0.64 2.42 -8.72
C MET A 30 2.03 1.85 -8.36
N VAL A 31 2.75 2.53 -7.46
CA VAL A 31 4.11 2.16 -7.05
C VAL A 31 4.12 0.77 -6.40
N GLY A 32 3.17 0.46 -5.51
CA GLY A 32 3.08 -0.85 -4.86
C GLY A 32 2.97 -2.01 -5.87
N PRO A 33 1.92 -2.05 -6.72
CA PRO A 33 1.75 -3.10 -7.73
C PRO A 33 2.88 -3.15 -8.76
N VAL A 34 3.38 -2.02 -9.24
CA VAL A 34 4.48 -1.99 -10.22
C VAL A 34 5.76 -2.57 -9.61
N MET A 35 6.08 -2.21 -8.36
CA MET A 35 7.23 -2.78 -7.65
C MET A 35 7.05 -4.28 -7.41
N LEU A 36 5.84 -4.74 -7.07
CA LEU A 36 5.56 -6.18 -6.95
C LEU A 36 5.79 -6.91 -8.27
N VAL A 37 5.31 -6.37 -9.39
CA VAL A 37 5.52 -6.96 -10.72
C VAL A 37 7.01 -7.01 -11.06
N TYR A 38 7.73 -5.92 -10.81
CA TYR A 38 9.17 -5.85 -11.05
C TYR A 38 9.94 -6.92 -10.25
N VAL A 39 9.69 -7.03 -8.95
CA VAL A 39 10.36 -8.04 -8.12
C VAL A 39 9.93 -9.46 -8.49
N THR A 40 8.67 -9.67 -8.87
CA THR A 40 8.20 -10.97 -9.40
C THR A 40 8.99 -11.37 -10.63
N TYR A 41 9.21 -10.43 -11.57
CA TYR A 41 10.02 -10.67 -12.75
C TYR A 41 11.48 -10.99 -12.37
N SER A 42 12.05 -10.29 -11.39
CA SER A 42 13.40 -10.59 -10.88
C SER A 42 13.51 -12.01 -10.33
N ILE A 43 12.53 -12.47 -9.53
CA ILE A 43 12.48 -13.86 -9.02
C ILE A 43 12.49 -14.86 -10.18
N ILE A 44 11.63 -14.64 -11.18
CA ILE A 44 11.54 -15.52 -12.36
C ILE A 44 12.87 -15.55 -13.12
N SER A 45 13.52 -14.38 -13.30
CA SER A 45 14.76 -14.26 -14.06
C SER A 45 16.00 -14.80 -13.36
N SER A 46 16.01 -14.81 -12.02
CA SER A 46 17.13 -15.33 -11.24
C SER A 46 17.16 -16.86 -11.22
N GLY A 47 16.01 -17.53 -11.05
CA GLY A 47 15.94 -19.00 -11.01
C GLY A 47 16.76 -19.66 -9.88
N GLU A 48 17.10 -18.90 -8.82
CA GLU A 48 18.05 -19.31 -7.77
C GLU A 48 17.41 -20.09 -6.60
N GLY A 49 16.13 -20.52 -6.70
CA GLY A 49 15.43 -21.23 -5.63
C GLY A 49 14.38 -20.38 -4.91
N TRP A 50 13.93 -20.83 -3.72
CA TRP A 50 12.73 -20.33 -3.01
C TRP A 50 13.00 -19.32 -1.88
N LEU A 51 14.27 -18.99 -1.60
CA LEU A 51 14.70 -18.15 -0.47
C LEU A 51 15.81 -17.19 -0.88
N THR A 52 15.58 -16.47 -1.97
CA THR A 52 16.48 -15.45 -2.51
C THR A 52 16.25 -14.10 -1.83
N PRO A 53 17.20 -13.15 -1.94
CA PRO A 53 16.97 -11.76 -1.52
C PRO A 53 15.72 -11.14 -2.17
N TRP A 54 15.34 -11.59 -3.37
CA TRP A 54 14.15 -11.12 -4.06
C TRP A 54 12.84 -11.58 -3.41
N ASP A 55 12.81 -12.78 -2.82
CA ASP A 55 11.64 -13.27 -2.06
C ASP A 55 11.40 -12.42 -0.82
N PHE A 56 12.47 -12.05 -0.11
CA PHE A 56 12.40 -11.14 1.03
C PHE A 56 11.93 -9.74 0.61
N ALA A 57 12.45 -9.21 -0.51
CA ALA A 57 12.02 -7.93 -1.05
C ALA A 57 10.53 -7.95 -1.44
N TYR A 58 10.07 -9.03 -2.07
CA TYR A 58 8.66 -9.22 -2.44
C TYR A 58 7.76 -9.20 -1.21
N ALA A 59 8.10 -10.01 -0.19
CA ALA A 59 7.35 -10.06 1.05
C ALA A 59 7.34 -8.71 1.77
N ALA A 60 8.48 -8.00 1.81
CA ALA A 60 8.59 -6.68 2.42
C ALA A 60 7.68 -5.66 1.73
N ILE A 61 7.64 -5.62 0.41
CA ILE A 61 6.75 -4.72 -0.36
C ILE A 61 5.28 -5.04 -0.09
N ALA A 62 4.91 -6.33 -0.10
CA ALA A 62 3.53 -6.74 0.18
C ALA A 62 3.10 -6.31 1.60
N LEU A 63 3.96 -6.49 2.60
CA LEU A 63 3.73 -6.03 3.97
C LEU A 63 3.68 -4.50 4.08
N LEU A 64 4.52 -3.78 3.32
CA LEU A 64 4.51 -2.31 3.28
C LEU A 64 3.16 -1.80 2.73
N MET A 65 2.63 -2.44 1.69
CA MET A 65 1.31 -2.09 1.13
C MET A 65 0.18 -2.34 2.15
N LEU A 66 0.23 -3.46 2.87
CA LEU A 66 -0.73 -3.75 3.94
C LEU A 66 -0.61 -2.77 5.10
N GLY A 67 0.61 -2.49 5.55
CA GLY A 67 0.92 -1.56 6.64
C GLY A 67 0.51 -0.13 6.31
N GLY A 68 0.82 0.34 5.09
CA GLY A 68 0.40 1.66 4.62
C GLY A 68 -1.13 1.79 4.63
N ARG A 69 -1.84 0.75 4.17
CA ARG A 69 -3.31 0.74 4.19
C ARG A 69 -3.88 0.68 5.61
N TRP A 70 -3.21 -0.01 6.53
CA TRP A 70 -3.58 -0.05 7.94
C TRP A 70 -3.39 1.30 8.64
N ILE A 71 -2.26 1.98 8.40
CA ILE A 71 -1.97 3.30 8.96
C ILE A 71 -3.01 4.31 8.47
N GLU A 72 -3.34 4.27 7.17
CA GLU A 72 -4.36 5.12 6.58
C GLU A 72 -5.76 4.86 7.17
N GLN A 73 -6.09 3.60 7.42
CA GLN A 73 -7.33 3.23 8.12
C GLN A 73 -7.37 3.82 9.54
N ARG A 74 -6.24 3.77 10.26
CA ARG A 74 -6.14 4.21 11.66
C ARG A 74 -6.11 5.73 11.83
N SER A 75 -5.63 6.47 10.82
CA SER A 75 -5.63 7.93 10.84
C SER A 75 -7.02 8.55 10.74
N GLY A 76 -8.06 7.75 10.47
CA GLY A 76 -9.44 8.22 10.34
C GLY A 76 -9.71 9.04 9.07
N ALA A 77 -8.66 9.31 8.27
CA ALA A 77 -8.71 10.00 6.99
C ALA A 77 -8.94 9.06 5.79
N ALA A 78 -9.04 7.74 6.04
CA ALA A 78 -9.40 6.77 5.02
C ALA A 78 -10.81 7.06 4.51
N MET A 79 -10.89 7.56 3.28
CA MET A 79 -12.12 7.77 2.54
C MET A 79 -12.17 6.78 1.38
N THR A 80 -13.36 6.23 1.15
CA THR A 80 -13.68 5.51 -0.07
C THR A 80 -13.69 6.48 -1.27
N VAL A 81 -13.64 5.96 -2.49
CA VAL A 81 -13.70 6.77 -3.73
C VAL A 81 -14.97 7.63 -3.80
N MET A 82 -16.04 7.21 -3.12
CA MET A 82 -17.30 7.94 -3.02
C MET A 82 -17.34 8.96 -1.88
N GLY A 83 -16.22 9.22 -1.20
CA GLY A 83 -16.14 10.16 -0.07
C GLY A 83 -16.67 9.61 1.26
N ASN A 84 -17.21 8.39 1.29
CA ASN A 84 -17.68 7.77 2.54
C ASN A 84 -16.49 7.33 3.39
N ARG A 85 -16.62 7.39 4.72
CA ARG A 85 -15.61 6.93 5.67
C ARG A 85 -15.32 5.43 5.47
N SER A 86 -14.05 5.07 5.34
CA SER A 86 -13.64 3.67 5.21
C SER A 86 -13.85 2.93 6.52
N THR A 87 -14.70 1.90 6.51
CA THR A 87 -14.94 1.04 7.66
C THR A 87 -13.89 -0.09 7.75
N PRO A 88 -13.61 -0.65 8.95
CA PRO A 88 -12.65 -1.75 9.14
C PRO A 88 -12.91 -2.97 8.23
N GLU A 89 -14.16 -3.22 7.84
CA GLU A 89 -14.53 -4.29 6.92
C GLU A 89 -13.90 -4.13 5.54
N HIS A 90 -13.71 -2.88 5.06
CA HIS A 90 -13.02 -2.63 3.79
C HIS A 90 -11.54 -3.01 3.85
N PHE A 91 -10.88 -2.76 4.97
CA PHE A 91 -9.51 -3.22 5.19
C PHE A 91 -9.43 -4.74 5.24
N ALA A 92 -10.32 -5.39 5.99
CA ALA A 92 -10.37 -6.85 6.06
C ALA A 92 -10.59 -7.49 4.68
N ARG A 93 -11.46 -6.90 3.84
CA ARG A 93 -11.66 -7.35 2.46
C ARG A 93 -10.41 -7.15 1.60
N TYR A 94 -9.72 -6.02 1.76
CA TYR A 94 -8.47 -5.75 1.06
C TYR A 94 -7.39 -6.80 1.39
N VAL A 95 -7.20 -7.08 2.69
CA VAL A 95 -6.26 -8.10 3.17
C VAL A 95 -6.62 -9.49 2.62
N ARG A 96 -7.90 -9.86 2.69
CA ARG A 96 -8.40 -11.16 2.21
C ARG A 96 -8.20 -11.39 0.71
N ILE A 97 -8.09 -10.33 -0.09
CA ILE A 97 -7.84 -10.44 -1.53
C ILE A 97 -6.34 -10.34 -1.81
N LEU A 98 -5.68 -9.32 -1.27
CA LEU A 98 -4.28 -9.03 -1.57
C LEU A 98 -3.35 -10.14 -1.08
N LEU A 99 -3.55 -10.64 0.14
CA LEU A 99 -2.64 -11.62 0.74
C LEU A 99 -2.61 -12.95 -0.05
N PRO A 100 -3.74 -13.62 -0.35
CA PRO A 100 -3.70 -14.84 -1.15
C PRO A 100 -3.25 -14.58 -2.59
N ALA A 101 -3.57 -13.42 -3.18
CA ALA A 101 -3.09 -13.07 -4.52
C ALA A 101 -1.56 -12.92 -4.54
N ALA A 102 -0.98 -12.25 -3.54
CA ALA A 102 0.47 -12.08 -3.41
C ALA A 102 1.19 -13.42 -3.18
N ILE A 103 0.66 -14.27 -2.30
CA ILE A 103 1.21 -15.62 -2.07
C ILE A 103 1.13 -16.46 -3.35
N GLY A 104 -0.02 -16.43 -4.05
CA GLY A 104 -0.18 -17.16 -5.31
C GLY A 104 0.79 -16.71 -6.38
N ALA A 105 0.95 -15.40 -6.57
CA ALA A 105 1.90 -14.83 -7.52
C ALA A 105 3.35 -15.20 -7.16
N TRP A 106 3.72 -15.17 -5.89
CA TRP A 106 5.03 -15.58 -5.40
C TRP A 106 5.33 -17.06 -5.66
N ILE A 107 4.36 -17.96 -5.40
CA ILE A 107 4.49 -19.39 -5.70
C ILE A 107 4.66 -19.62 -7.20
N ILE A 108 3.81 -18.99 -8.02
CA ILE A 108 3.90 -19.12 -9.50
C ILE A 108 5.27 -18.64 -9.99
N ALA A 109 5.74 -17.50 -9.51
CA ALA A 109 7.04 -16.96 -9.89
C ALA A 109 8.19 -17.92 -9.57
N ASN A 110 8.18 -18.49 -8.36
CA ASN A 110 9.18 -19.47 -7.94
C ASN A 110 9.11 -20.78 -8.72
N VAL A 111 7.90 -21.28 -9.00
CA VAL A 111 7.72 -22.49 -9.81
C VAL A 111 8.20 -22.25 -11.25
N VAL A 112 7.83 -21.13 -11.86
CA VAL A 112 8.24 -20.80 -13.23
C VAL A 112 9.75 -20.58 -13.32
N GLY A 113 10.31 -19.76 -12.43
CA GLY A 113 11.74 -19.47 -12.40
C GLY A 113 12.59 -20.72 -12.14
N ASN A 114 12.19 -21.59 -11.21
CA ASN A 114 13.02 -22.72 -10.80
C ASN A 114 12.80 -24.01 -11.61
N HIS A 115 11.63 -24.20 -12.24
CA HIS A 115 11.31 -25.47 -12.92
C HIS A 115 11.05 -25.36 -14.42
N LEU A 116 10.70 -24.19 -14.96
CA LEU A 116 10.36 -24.03 -16.37
C LEU A 116 11.45 -23.32 -17.18
N LEU A 117 12.25 -22.48 -16.54
CA LEU A 117 13.28 -21.66 -17.21
C LEU A 117 14.72 -22.09 -16.91
N THR A 118 14.91 -23.03 -15.98
CA THR A 118 16.19 -23.66 -15.62
C THR A 118 16.27 -25.06 -16.21
#